data_AF-A0A950VJI3-F1
#
_entry.id   AF-A0A950VJI3-F1
#
_cell.length_a   1.000
_cell.length_b   1.000
_cell.length_c   1.000
_cell.angle_alpha   90.00
_cell.angle_beta   90.00
_cell.angle_gamma   90.00
#
_symmetry.space_group_name_H-M   'P 1'
#
loop_
_entity.id
_entity.type
_entity.pdbx_description
1 polymer ?
#
loop_
_entity_poly.entity_id
_entity_poly.type
_entity_poly.pdbx_seq_one_letter_code
_entity_poly.pdbx_strand_id
1 'polypeptide(L)'
;MGKVIDVIGIGADGPASLRPELRERIAAADFLAGGERQLSFFPEVRGQRFVIKDNLADLREELGKRFPEQNCVILASGDPLFYGIGTYLAGICGSQNVRIEPALSSMQLAFARAGISWQDASLASIHGRDPRPVLLPLLGQPL
;
A
#
# COMPACT_ATOMS: atom_id res chain seq x y z
N MET A 1 20.59 -12.06 -9.71
CA MET A 1 19.90 -11.11 -8.80
C MET A 1 18.43 -11.50 -8.81
N GLY A 2 17.82 -11.74 -7.64
CA GLY A 2 16.39 -12.09 -7.55
C GLY A 2 15.48 -10.93 -7.95
N LYS A 3 14.21 -11.20 -8.25
CA LYS A 3 13.22 -10.14 -8.50
C LYS A 3 12.95 -9.36 -7.21
N VAL A 4 12.34 -8.18 -7.35
CA VAL A 4 11.95 -7.28 -6.24
C VAL A 4 10.43 -7.28 -6.13
N ILE A 5 9.88 -7.13 -4.93
CA ILE A 5 8.43 -6.99 -4.71
C ILE A 5 8.03 -5.54 -4.97
N ASP A 6 7.05 -5.35 -5.82
CA ASP A 6 6.55 -4.04 -6.19
C ASP A 6 5.32 -3.66 -5.39
N VAL A 7 5.38 -2.56 -4.67
CA VAL A 7 4.25 -2.05 -3.89
C VAL A 7 3.80 -0.75 -4.52
N ILE A 8 2.69 -0.82 -5.24
CA ILE A 8 2.20 0.26 -6.09
C ILE A 8 1.01 0.94 -5.45
N GLY A 9 1.17 2.21 -5.11
CA GLY A 9 0.11 3.10 -4.70
C GLY A 9 -0.82 3.45 -5.85
N ILE A 10 -2.13 3.41 -5.59
CA ILE A 10 -3.17 3.85 -6.52
C ILE A 10 -3.84 5.09 -5.92
N GLY A 11 -3.81 6.19 -6.67
CA GLY A 11 -4.40 7.47 -6.26
C GLY A 11 -5.93 7.44 -6.23
N ALA A 12 -6.52 8.55 -5.80
CA ALA A 12 -7.98 8.72 -5.73
C ALA A 12 -8.66 8.58 -7.10
N ASP A 13 -7.95 8.92 -8.18
CA ASP A 13 -8.42 8.82 -9.57
C ASP A 13 -8.32 7.39 -10.15
N GLY A 14 -8.03 6.40 -9.29
CA GLY A 14 -7.93 5.00 -9.69
C GLY A 14 -6.81 4.78 -10.70
N PRO A 15 -7.01 3.94 -11.74
CA PRO A 15 -5.97 3.66 -12.73
C PRO A 15 -5.40 4.90 -13.39
N ALA A 16 -6.19 5.96 -13.57
CA ALA A 16 -5.74 7.20 -14.21
C ALA A 16 -4.55 7.85 -13.48
N SER A 17 -4.33 7.54 -12.19
CA SER A 17 -3.14 8.01 -11.45
C SER A 17 -1.84 7.30 -11.83
N LEU A 18 -1.91 6.19 -12.57
CA LEU A 18 -0.75 5.35 -12.86
C LEU A 18 -0.07 5.74 -14.16
N ARG A 19 1.25 5.90 -14.08
CA ARG A 19 2.14 6.02 -15.24
C ARG A 19 2.10 4.74 -16.09
N PRO A 20 2.34 4.82 -17.41
CA PRO A 20 2.31 3.66 -18.30
C PRO A 20 3.16 2.48 -17.81
N GLU A 21 4.37 2.75 -17.30
CA GLU A 21 5.32 1.71 -16.89
C GLU A 21 4.78 0.92 -15.68
N LEU A 22 4.03 1.56 -14.79
CA LEU A 22 3.41 0.90 -13.64
C LEU A 22 2.27 -0.02 -14.08
N ARG A 23 1.50 0.38 -15.10
CA ARG A 23 0.44 -0.46 -15.66
C ARG A 23 1.00 -1.70 -16.34
N GLU A 24 2.12 -1.57 -17.05
CA GLU A 24 2.83 -2.70 -17.64
C GLU A 24 3.33 -3.68 -16.58
N ARG A 25 3.92 -3.15 -15.49
CA ARG A 25 4.36 -3.94 -14.33
C ARG A 25 3.20 -4.71 -13.67
N ILE A 26 2.04 -4.08 -13.52
CA ILE A 26 0.82 -4.74 -13.02
C ILE A 26 0.35 -5.82 -13.98
N ALA A 27 0.31 -5.54 -15.29
CA ALA A 27 -0.14 -6.50 -16.31
C ALA A 27 0.79 -7.72 -16.45
N ALA A 28 2.09 -7.54 -16.20
CA ALA A 28 3.12 -8.58 -16.22
C ALA A 28 3.33 -9.28 -14.86
N ALA A 29 2.50 -8.99 -13.86
CA ALA A 29 2.58 -9.62 -12.55
C ALA A 29 2.23 -11.11 -12.63
N ASP A 30 3.10 -11.95 -12.08
CA ASP A 30 2.84 -13.37 -11.86
C ASP A 30 1.93 -13.55 -10.62
N PHE A 31 2.04 -12.61 -9.67
CA PHE A 31 1.21 -12.51 -8.48
C PHE A 31 0.78 -11.07 -8.25
N LEU A 32 -0.53 -10.81 -8.28
CA LEU A 32 -1.13 -9.51 -8.00
C LEU A 32 -1.96 -9.58 -6.71
N ALA A 33 -1.51 -8.88 -5.66
CA ALA A 33 -2.22 -8.77 -4.40
C ALA A 33 -2.76 -7.34 -4.18
N GLY A 34 -3.83 -7.19 -3.43
CA GLY A 34 -4.38 -5.87 -3.09
C GLY A 34 -5.75 -5.96 -2.42
N GLY A 35 -6.30 -4.83 -1.99
CA GLY A 35 -7.70 -4.76 -1.58
C GLY A 35 -8.65 -4.96 -2.75
N GLU A 36 -9.89 -5.37 -2.48
CA GLU A 36 -10.90 -5.67 -3.52
C GLU A 36 -11.07 -4.52 -4.51
N ARG A 37 -11.16 -3.29 -4.00
CA ARG A 37 -11.30 -2.07 -4.80
C ARG A 37 -10.12 -1.88 -5.75
N GLN A 38 -8.88 -1.97 -5.27
CA GLN A 38 -7.70 -1.77 -6.09
C GLN A 38 -7.60 -2.84 -7.17
N LEU A 39 -7.86 -4.08 -6.80
CA LEU A 39 -7.82 -5.18 -7.73
C LEU A 39 -8.95 -5.12 -8.77
N SER A 40 -10.14 -4.58 -8.44
CA SER A 40 -11.24 -4.45 -9.42
C SER A 40 -10.89 -3.57 -10.63
N PHE A 41 -9.85 -2.73 -10.51
CA PHE A 41 -9.36 -1.91 -11.61
C PHE A 41 -8.58 -2.68 -12.68
N PHE A 42 -8.12 -3.89 -12.35
CA PHE A 42 -7.31 -4.73 -13.23
C PHE A 42 -7.97 -6.13 -13.33
N PRO A 43 -9.11 -6.23 -14.03
CA PRO A 43 -9.82 -7.51 -14.18
C PRO A 43 -9.03 -8.52 -15.02
N GLU A 44 -8.19 -8.04 -15.94
CA GLU A 44 -7.44 -8.86 -16.90
C GLU A 44 -5.98 -9.03 -16.51
N VAL A 45 -5.71 -9.69 -15.37
CA VAL A 45 -4.34 -10.09 -15.02
C VAL A 45 -4.11 -11.56 -15.36
N ARG A 46 -2.93 -11.84 -15.96
CA ARG A 46 -2.52 -13.20 -16.31
C ARG A 46 -2.08 -14.02 -15.10
N GLY A 47 -1.48 -13.34 -14.12
CA GLY A 47 -0.99 -13.96 -12.90
C GLY A 47 -2.08 -14.29 -11.89
N GLN A 48 -1.67 -14.93 -10.80
CA GLN A 48 -2.57 -15.21 -9.70
C GLN A 48 -2.98 -13.93 -8.99
N ARG A 49 -4.28 -13.83 -8.68
CA ARG A 49 -4.86 -12.72 -7.95
C ARG A 49 -5.10 -13.10 -6.49
N PHE A 50 -4.72 -12.22 -5.57
CA PHE A 50 -4.89 -12.43 -4.13
C PHE A 50 -5.54 -11.22 -3.46
N VAL A 51 -6.75 -11.40 -2.92
CA VAL A 51 -7.43 -10.35 -2.17
C VAL A 51 -6.85 -10.30 -0.76
N ILE A 52 -6.24 -9.17 -0.41
CA ILE A 52 -5.76 -8.90 0.95
C ILE A 52 -6.98 -8.60 1.81
N LYS A 53 -7.26 -9.51 2.75
CA LYS A 53 -8.27 -9.35 3.81
C LYS A 53 -7.60 -8.86 5.09
N ASP A 54 -8.27 -8.97 6.23
CA ASP A 54 -7.79 -8.49 7.53
C ASP A 54 -6.59 -9.29 8.08
N ASN A 55 -6.33 -10.50 7.57
CA ASN A 55 -5.21 -11.34 8.01
C ASN A 55 -4.03 -11.27 7.02
N LEU A 56 -2.94 -10.62 7.43
CA LEU A 56 -1.73 -10.52 6.62
C LEU A 56 -0.86 -11.79 6.61
N ALA A 57 -1.14 -12.77 7.48
CA ALA A 57 -0.38 -14.02 7.53
C ALA A 57 -0.48 -14.80 6.20
N ASP A 58 -1.67 -14.82 5.61
CA ASP A 58 -1.92 -15.51 4.33
C ASP A 58 -1.14 -14.84 3.18
N LEU A 59 -1.09 -13.50 3.17
CA LEU A 59 -0.28 -12.75 2.21
C LEU A 59 1.21 -13.10 2.33
N ARG A 60 1.73 -13.19 3.56
CA ARG A 60 3.11 -13.58 3.83
C ARG A 60 3.41 -14.99 3.31
N GLU A 61 2.52 -15.94 3.58
CA GLU A 61 2.68 -17.32 3.12
C GLU A 61 2.72 -17.38 1.60
N GLU A 62 1.78 -16.70 0.92
CA GLU A 62 1.72 -16.67 -0.53
C GLU A 62 2.95 -15.95 -1.14
N LEU A 63 3.43 -14.88 -0.53
CA LEU A 63 4.67 -14.22 -0.96
C LEU A 63 5.89 -15.15 -0.83
N GLY A 64 6.00 -15.89 0.28
CA GLY A 64 7.11 -16.80 0.53
C GLY A 64 7.21 -17.97 -0.46
N LYS A 65 6.10 -18.33 -1.11
CA LYS A 65 6.06 -19.37 -2.17
C LYS A 65 6.56 -18.88 -3.53
N ARG A 66 6.72 -17.56 -3.73
CA ARG A 66 6.84 -16.94 -5.07
C ARG A 66 8.05 -16.03 -5.20
N PHE A 67 8.37 -15.28 -4.16
CA PHE A 67 9.54 -14.42 -4.12
C PHE A 67 10.78 -15.26 -3.73
N PRO A 68 11.95 -15.07 -4.39
CA PRO A 68 12.29 -14.02 -5.36
C PRO A 68 12.16 -14.37 -6.87
N GLU A 69 11.53 -15.48 -7.24
CA GLU A 69 11.52 -15.99 -8.61
C GLU A 69 10.44 -15.36 -9.51
N GLN A 70 9.32 -14.93 -8.90
CA GLN A 70 8.13 -14.41 -9.60
C GLN A 70 7.96 -12.89 -9.45
N ASN A 71 7.35 -12.24 -10.45
CA ASN A 71 6.95 -10.84 -10.40
C ASN A 71 5.78 -10.68 -9.42
N CYS A 72 6.08 -10.23 -8.20
CA CYS A 72 5.06 -9.96 -7.18
C CYS A 72 4.72 -8.47 -7.14
N VAL A 73 3.46 -8.13 -7.38
CA VAL A 73 2.94 -6.76 -7.33
C VAL A 73 1.82 -6.67 -6.29
N ILE A 74 1.96 -5.74 -5.35
CA ILE A 74 1.01 -5.48 -4.27
C ILE A 74 0.45 -4.08 -4.49
N LEU A 75 -0.86 -3.98 -4.68
CA LEU A 75 -1.56 -2.72 -4.84
C LEU A 75 -1.96 -2.14 -3.48
N ALA A 76 -1.69 -0.85 -3.27
CA ALA A 76 -2.07 -0.10 -2.10
C ALA A 76 -2.97 1.09 -2.48
N SER A 77 -3.75 1.60 -1.52
CA SER A 77 -4.51 2.85 -1.68
C SER A 77 -3.63 4.03 -1.29
N GLY A 78 -3.47 5.02 -2.16
CA GLY A 78 -2.63 6.17 -1.91
C GLY A 78 -1.17 5.78 -1.74
N ASP A 79 -0.49 6.37 -0.76
CA ASP A 79 0.92 6.07 -0.45
C ASP A 79 1.06 4.75 0.34
N PRO A 80 1.78 3.73 -0.17
CA PRO A 80 2.02 2.49 0.55
C PRO A 80 2.71 2.64 1.92
N LEU A 81 3.42 3.75 2.16
CA LEU A 81 4.13 4.04 3.41
C LEU A 81 3.34 4.94 4.37
N PHE A 82 2.19 5.49 3.94
CA PHE A 82 1.32 6.27 4.82
C PHE A 82 0.29 5.37 5.52
N TYR A 83 0.68 4.79 6.65
CA TYR A 83 -0.10 3.77 7.37
C TYR A 83 -0.54 2.58 6.51
N GLY A 84 0.22 2.30 5.45
CA GLY A 84 -0.08 1.28 4.46
C GLY A 84 0.72 -0.01 4.64
N ILE A 85 0.58 -0.89 3.66
CA ILE A 85 1.17 -2.24 3.64
C ILE A 85 2.69 -2.23 3.43
N GLY A 86 3.28 -1.12 2.95
CA GLY A 86 4.70 -1.05 2.59
C GLY A 86 5.64 -1.32 3.76
N THR A 87 5.36 -0.75 4.94
CA THR A 87 6.15 -0.98 6.16
C THR A 87 6.10 -2.45 6.60
N TYR A 88 4.93 -3.08 6.52
CA TYR A 88 4.78 -4.50 6.83
C TYR A 88 5.63 -5.36 5.89
N LEU A 89 5.53 -5.14 4.58
CA LEU A 89 6.28 -5.89 3.57
C LEU A 89 7.79 -5.72 3.70
N ALA A 90 8.26 -4.48 3.92
CA ALA A 90 9.68 -4.22 4.18
C ALA A 90 10.17 -4.97 5.43
N GLY A 91 9.33 -5.09 6.47
CA GLY A 91 9.65 -5.82 7.70
C GLY A 91 9.78 -7.33 7.52
N ILE A 92 8.96 -7.94 6.65
CA ILE A 92 8.98 -9.40 6.43
C ILE A 92 9.89 -9.85 5.29
N CYS A 93 10.15 -8.99 4.30
CA CYS A 93 10.95 -9.32 3.11
C CYS A 93 12.33 -8.63 3.08
N GLY A 94 12.56 -7.63 3.94
CA GLY A 94 13.72 -6.73 3.89
C GLY A 94 13.49 -5.56 2.94
N SER A 95 13.85 -4.34 3.36
CA SER A 95 13.59 -3.11 2.61
C SER A 95 14.26 -3.08 1.23
N GLN A 96 15.44 -3.71 1.09
CA GLN A 96 16.16 -3.83 -0.17
C GLN A 96 15.41 -4.67 -1.23
N ASN A 97 14.45 -5.49 -0.79
CA ASN A 97 13.66 -6.37 -1.64
C ASN A 97 12.28 -5.80 -1.97
N VAL A 98 11.97 -4.59 -1.51
CA VAL A 98 10.67 -3.94 -1.68
C VAL A 98 10.87 -2.61 -2.38
N ARG A 99 10.26 -2.46 -3.56
CA ARG A 99 10.22 -1.20 -4.30
C ARG A 99 8.87 -0.54 -4.09
N ILE A 100 8.89 0.64 -3.49
CA ILE A 100 7.69 1.46 -3.25
C ILE A 100 7.49 2.42 -4.41
N GLU A 101 6.31 2.36 -5.03
CA GLU A 101 5.84 3.35 -6.01
C GLU A 101 4.72 4.17 -5.35
N PRO A 102 4.99 5.41 -4.91
CA PRO A 102 4.02 6.19 -4.15
C PRO A 102 2.89 6.74 -5.03
N ALA A 103 1.77 7.07 -4.38
CA ALA A 103 0.71 7.93 -4.93
C ALA A 103 0.28 8.94 -3.85
N LEU A 104 -0.48 9.97 -4.22
CA LEU A 104 -0.97 10.96 -3.24
C LEU A 104 -1.79 10.27 -2.15
N SER A 105 -1.42 10.51 -0.89
CA SER A 105 -2.14 9.99 0.27
C SER A 105 -3.46 10.74 0.48
N SER A 106 -4.38 10.14 1.24
CA SER A 106 -5.63 10.79 1.62
C SER A 106 -5.41 12.09 2.38
N MET A 107 -4.37 12.18 3.22
CA MET A 107 -4.06 13.39 3.97
C MET A 107 -3.57 14.50 3.06
N GLN A 108 -2.68 14.21 2.11
CA GLN A 108 -2.23 15.22 1.14
C GLN A 108 -3.40 15.80 0.35
N LEU A 109 -4.32 14.94 -0.09
CA LEU A 109 -5.53 15.38 -0.80
C LEU A 109 -6.48 16.19 0.10
N ALA A 110 -6.64 15.81 1.38
CA ALA A 110 -7.49 16.52 2.32
C ALA A 110 -6.97 17.94 2.59
N PHE A 111 -5.69 18.08 2.92
CA PHE A 111 -5.06 19.38 3.16
C PHE A 111 -5.07 20.27 1.91
N ALA A 112 -4.78 19.72 0.73
CA ALA A 112 -4.84 20.46 -0.52
C ALA A 112 -6.25 21.00 -0.83
N ARG A 113 -7.30 20.19 -0.62
CA ARG A 113 -8.70 20.61 -0.81
C ARG A 113 -9.16 21.62 0.23
N ALA A 114 -8.65 21.53 1.45
CA ALA A 114 -8.93 22.52 2.50
C ALA A 114 -8.16 23.83 2.31
N GLY A 115 -7.13 23.86 1.46
CA GLY A 115 -6.24 25.01 1.31
C GLY A 115 -5.36 25.25 2.55
N ILE A 116 -5.07 24.20 3.32
CA ILE A 116 -4.36 24.28 4.60
C ILE A 116 -2.96 23.67 4.45
N SER A 117 -1.93 24.36 4.96
CA SER A 117 -0.58 23.79 5.08
C SER A 117 -0.57 22.70 6.14
N TRP A 118 0.09 21.59 5.84
CA TRP A 118 0.20 20.42 6.72
C TRP A 118 1.58 20.29 7.38
N GLN A 119 2.42 21.34 7.31
CA GLN A 119 3.77 21.34 7.89
C GLN A 119 3.78 21.00 9.39
N ASP A 120 2.79 21.50 10.13
CA ASP A 120 2.65 21.29 11.58
C ASP A 120 1.57 20.23 11.91
N ALA A 121 1.15 19.43 10.92
CA ALA A 121 0.13 18.43 11.13
C ALA A 121 0.66 17.26 11.97
N SER A 122 -0.10 16.91 13.00
CA SER A 122 0.08 15.64 13.70
C SER A 122 -0.74 14.55 13.02
N LEU A 123 -0.08 13.47 12.62
CA LEU A 123 -0.70 12.36 11.88
C LEU A 123 -0.84 11.14 12.80
N ALA A 124 -2.00 10.50 12.72
CA ALA A 124 -2.33 9.30 13.49
C ALA A 124 -3.13 8.31 12.65
N SER A 125 -2.96 7.02 12.93
CA SER A 125 -3.85 5.97 12.44
C SER A 125 -4.57 5.32 13.62
N ILE A 126 -5.90 5.23 13.47
CA ILE A 126 -6.81 4.56 14.40
C ILE A 126 -7.31 3.22 13.84
N HIS A 127 -6.82 2.80 12.68
CA HIS A 127 -7.30 1.58 12.03
C HIS A 127 -6.67 0.34 12.67
N GLY A 128 -7.51 -0.66 12.97
CA GLY A 128 -7.09 -1.96 13.49
C GLY A 128 -6.44 -1.93 14.87
N ARG A 129 -6.62 -0.87 15.65
CA ARG A 129 -6.01 -0.69 16.98
C ARG A 129 -6.90 0.17 17.88
N ASP A 130 -6.61 0.14 19.18
CA ASP A 130 -7.19 1.09 20.13
C ASP A 130 -6.76 2.52 19.76
N PRO A 131 -7.69 3.46 19.52
CA PRO A 131 -7.36 4.82 19.19
C PRO A 131 -6.81 5.62 20.37
N ARG A 132 -7.13 5.26 21.63
CA ARG A 132 -6.82 6.07 22.81
C ARG A 132 -5.32 6.39 22.95
N PRO A 133 -4.39 5.42 22.81
CA PRO A 133 -2.97 5.70 22.96
C PRO A 133 -2.38 6.64 21.90
N VAL A 134 -3.08 6.79 20.77
CA VAL A 134 -2.63 7.67 19.69
C VAL A 134 -3.34 9.01 19.75
N LEU A 135 -4.63 9.05 20.09
CA LEU A 135 -5.43 10.29 20.09
C LEU A 135 -5.24 11.13 21.36
N LEU A 136 -5.16 10.53 22.54
CA LEU A 136 -5.07 11.28 23.80
C LEU A 136 -3.85 12.21 23.83
N PRO A 137 -2.63 11.76 23.46
CA PRO A 137 -1.46 12.65 23.40
C PRO A 137 -1.64 13.80 22.40
N LEU A 138 -2.28 13.54 21.25
CA LEU A 138 -2.52 14.57 20.23
C LEU A 138 -3.54 15.63 20.67
N LEU A 139 -4.42 15.27 21.61
CA LEU A 139 -5.40 16.18 22.21
C LEU A 139 -4.86 16.86 23.49
N GLY A 140 -3.59 16.63 23.85
CA GLY A 140 -3.00 17.13 25.09
C GLY A 140 -3.58 16.47 26.36
N GLN A 141 -4.18 15.29 26.22
CA GLN A 141 -4.80 14.52 27.30
C GLN A 141 -3.85 13.42 27.79
N PRO A 142 -3.85 13.10 29.11
CA PRO A 142 -3.15 11.92 29.61
C PRO A 142 -3.79 10.64 29.09
N LEU A 143 -2.99 9.58 29.05
CA LEU A 143 -3.37 8.21 28.68
C LEU A 143 -4.29 7.55 29.72
#